data_AF-A0A6I4YLS6-F1
#
_entry.id   AF-A0A6I4YLS6-F1
#
_cell.length_a   1.000
_cell.length_b   1.000
_cell.length_c   1.000
_cell.angle_alpha   90.00
_cell.angle_beta   90.00
_cell.angle_gamma   90.00
#
_symmetry.space_group_name_H-M   'P 1'
#
loop_
_entity.id
_entity.type
_entity.pdbx_description
1 polymer ?
#
loop_
_entity_poly.entity_id
_entity_poly.type
_entity_poly.pdbx_seq_one_letter_code
_entity_poly.pdbx_strand_id
1 'polypeptide(L)'
;MSSRLCLHDQLLSAVPALLLVTVASVHVWRWHHEPVSAWRGGGFGMYATVNDQRGRRVSLLALDGHGQWQQIEPPRTLRHVSDALTLHPSRTALRAYGEAAACSAELRQAQSDLTALKVDYRELTFDPERFTVTNTLKESVRLDPCP
;
A
#
# COMPACT_ATOMS: atom_id res chain seq x y z
N MET A 1 43.04 26.07 37.13
CA MET A 1 42.20 24.94 36.66
C MET A 1 40.76 25.41 36.57
N SER A 2 40.34 26.04 35.47
CA SER A 2 38.95 26.55 35.34
C SER A 2 38.52 26.76 33.89
N SER A 3 38.93 25.86 32.99
CA SER A 3 38.64 25.98 31.54
C SER A 3 38.03 24.71 30.94
N ARG A 4 38.04 23.58 31.65
CA ARG A 4 37.47 22.31 31.17
C ARG A 4 35.99 22.10 31.54
N LEU A 5 35.46 22.84 32.51
CA LEU A 5 34.06 22.75 32.95
C LEU A 5 33.10 23.49 31.99
N CYS A 6 33.45 24.68 31.50
CA CYS A 6 32.60 25.44 30.56
C CYS A 6 32.36 24.73 29.23
N LEU A 7 33.33 23.95 28.74
CA LEU A 7 33.25 23.31 27.43
C LEU A 7 32.25 22.14 27.43
N HIS A 8 32.06 21.48 28.58
CA HIS A 8 31.08 20.42 28.76
C HIS A 8 29.65 20.97 28.84
N ASP A 9 29.44 22.07 29.59
CA ASP A 9 28.13 22.72 29.70
C ASP A 9 27.66 23.34 28.38
N GLN A 10 28.59 23.92 27.60
CA GLN A 10 28.26 24.45 26.26
C GLN A 10 27.89 23.33 25.26
N LEU A 11 28.53 22.16 25.36
CA LEU A 11 28.21 21.00 24.53
C LEU A 11 26.83 20.44 24.89
N LEU A 12 26.54 20.29 26.19
CA LEU A 12 25.22 19.85 26.67
C LEU A 12 24.11 20.83 26.34
N SER A 13 24.36 22.15 26.35
CA SER A 13 23.36 23.14 25.93
C SER A 13 23.09 23.16 24.43
N ALA A 14 24.03 22.67 23.62
CA ALA A 14 23.87 22.57 22.17
C ALA A 14 23.10 21.31 21.73
N VAL A 15 22.96 20.31 22.61
CA VAL A 15 22.25 19.06 22.31
C VAL A 15 20.82 19.28 21.81
N PRO A 16 19.98 20.14 22.44
CA PRO A 16 18.61 20.37 21.95
C PRO A 16 18.58 21.00 20.55
N ALA A 17 19.51 21.93 20.28
CA ALA A 17 19.59 22.58 18.97
C ALA A 17 20.04 21.60 17.88
N LEU A 18 21.05 20.77 18.16
CA LEU A 18 21.50 19.71 17.25
C LEU A 18 20.40 18.67 17.01
N LEU A 19 19.62 18.33 18.03
CA LEU A 19 18.50 17.40 17.91
C LEU A 19 17.39 17.98 17.03
N LEU A 20 17.05 19.26 17.21
CA LEU A 20 16.09 19.97 16.35
C LEU A 20 16.55 20.05 14.90
N VAL A 21 17.82 20.36 14.65
CA VAL A 21 18.39 20.40 13.30
C VAL A 21 18.32 19.02 12.66
N THR A 22 18.67 17.96 13.40
CA THR A 22 18.64 16.59 12.90
C THR A 22 17.21 16.17 12.53
N VAL A 23 16.24 16.45 13.40
CA VAL A 23 14.82 16.18 13.13
C VAL A 23 14.35 16.94 11.89
N ALA A 24 14.66 18.24 11.78
CA ALA A 24 14.30 19.05 10.62
C ALA A 24 14.92 18.52 9.32
N SER A 25 16.20 18.14 9.33
CA SER A 25 16.88 17.55 8.17
C SER A 25 16.24 16.23 7.74
N VAL A 26 15.88 15.35 8.68
CA VAL A 26 15.17 14.10 8.38
C VAL A 26 13.79 14.38 7.77
N HIS A 27 13.07 15.39 8.25
CA HIS A 27 11.78 15.79 7.67
C HIS A 27 11.91 16.31 6.24
N VAL A 28 12.90 17.16 5.96
CA VAL A 28 13.16 17.68 4.61
C VAL A 28 13.56 16.54 3.65
N TRP A 29 14.38 15.61 4.12
CA TRP A 29 14.76 14.43 3.33
C TRP A 29 13.54 13.57 2.99
N ARG A 30 12.68 13.27 3.97
CA ARG A 30 11.43 12.52 3.74
C ARG A 30 10.48 13.23 2.79
N TRP A 31 10.36 14.55 2.88
CA TRP A 31 9.54 15.33 1.96
C TRP A 31 9.96 15.17 0.49
N HIS A 32 11.27 15.05 0.23
CA HIS A 32 11.78 14.88 -1.13
C HIS A 32 11.74 13.44 -1.63
N HIS A 33 11.77 12.45 -0.75
CA HIS A 33 11.91 11.03 -1.14
C HIS A 33 10.66 10.18 -0.92
N GLU A 34 9.68 10.62 -0.13
CA GLU A 34 8.45 9.89 0.15
C GLU A 34 7.23 10.66 -0.40
N PRO A 35 6.29 10.00 -1.10
CA PRO A 35 5.04 10.61 -1.50
C PRO A 35 4.14 10.81 -0.27
N VAL A 36 4.35 11.91 0.45
CA VAL A 36 3.52 12.34 1.57
C VAL A 36 2.32 13.10 1.01
N SER A 37 1.10 12.57 1.18
CA SER A 37 -0.08 13.39 0.96
C SER A 37 -0.31 14.25 2.19
N ALA A 38 -0.48 15.55 1.99
CA ALA A 38 -1.37 16.27 2.88
C ALA A 38 -2.75 15.59 2.88
N TRP A 39 -3.53 15.75 3.94
CA TRP A 39 -4.97 15.39 4.05
C TRP A 39 -5.33 14.16 4.91
N ARG A 40 -5.55 14.39 6.21
CA ARG A 40 -6.88 14.44 6.87
C ARG A 40 -6.68 14.47 8.40
N GLY A 41 -6.84 15.64 8.99
CA GLY A 41 -6.82 15.83 10.44
C GLY A 41 -6.17 17.16 10.80
N GLY A 42 -6.99 18.16 11.12
CA GLY A 42 -6.51 19.42 11.69
C GLY A 42 -5.73 19.13 12.96
N GLY A 43 -4.44 19.43 12.95
CA GLY A 43 -3.52 19.23 14.04
C GLY A 43 -2.11 19.32 13.49
N PHE A 44 -1.40 20.38 13.87
CA PHE A 44 0.00 20.61 13.52
C PHE A 44 0.82 19.30 13.54
N GLY A 45 1.40 18.91 12.40
CA GLY A 45 2.55 18.00 12.37
C GLY A 45 2.33 16.50 12.06
N MET A 46 1.13 16.03 11.72
CA MET A 46 0.97 14.61 11.32
C MET A 46 1.06 14.40 9.80
N TYR A 47 2.24 13.97 9.35
CA TYR A 47 2.43 13.38 8.03
C TYR A 47 1.79 11.98 8.02
N ALA A 48 0.66 11.82 7.35
CA ALA A 48 0.13 10.50 7.04
C ALA A 48 0.74 10.04 5.71
N THR A 49 1.66 9.10 5.75
CA THR A 49 2.17 8.46 4.53
C THR A 49 1.02 7.70 3.87
N VAL A 50 0.67 8.05 2.62
CA VAL A 50 -0.34 7.29 1.84
C VAL A 50 0.13 5.86 1.59
N ASN A 51 1.44 5.65 1.69
CA ASN A 51 2.11 4.37 1.52
C ASN A 51 2.01 3.45 2.75
N ASP A 52 1.05 3.67 3.65
CA ASP A 52 0.66 2.67 4.63
C ASP A 52 0.02 1.48 3.89
N GLN A 53 0.13 0.26 4.44
CA GLN A 53 -0.49 -0.95 3.91
C GLN A 53 -2.00 -0.77 3.64
N ARG A 54 -2.64 0.14 4.38
CA ARG A 54 -4.05 0.53 4.20
C ARG A 54 -4.37 1.17 2.85
N GLY A 55 -3.38 1.70 2.14
CA GLY A 55 -3.52 2.28 0.81
C GLY A 55 -3.40 1.27 -0.33
N ARG A 56 -2.95 0.05 -0.06
CA ARG A 56 -2.71 -0.98 -1.09
C ARG A 56 -3.82 -2.03 -1.04
N ARG A 57 -4.33 -2.43 -2.20
CA ARG A 57 -5.42 -3.40 -2.29
C ARG A 57 -5.22 -4.35 -3.45
N VAL A 58 -5.36 -5.64 -3.16
CA VAL A 58 -5.53 -6.69 -4.16
C VAL A 58 -7.01 -7.04 -4.21
N SER A 59 -7.61 -6.98 -5.41
CA SER A 59 -9.00 -7.32 -5.65
C SER A 59 -9.09 -8.49 -6.61
N LEU A 60 -9.97 -9.44 -6.30
CA LEU A 60 -10.33 -10.53 -7.19
C LEU A 60 -11.65 -10.18 -7.87
N LEU A 61 -11.70 -10.27 -9.20
CA LEU A 61 -12.90 -10.04 -9.98
C LEU A 61 -13.21 -11.26 -10.82
N ALA A 62 -14.47 -11.69 -10.82
CA ALA A 62 -15.00 -12.72 -11.70
C ALA A 62 -15.81 -12.10 -12.82
N LEU A 63 -15.70 -12.68 -14.01
CA LEU A 63 -16.59 -12.41 -15.13
C LEU A 63 -17.74 -13.43 -15.08
N ASP A 64 -18.94 -12.94 -14.83
CA ASP A 64 -20.16 -13.76 -14.82
C ASP A 64 -20.60 -14.17 -16.22
N GLY A 65 -21.58 -15.07 -16.32
CA GLY A 65 -22.16 -15.52 -17.59
C GLY A 65 -22.89 -14.43 -18.38
N HIS A 66 -23.12 -13.26 -17.78
CA HIS A 66 -23.70 -12.08 -18.41
C HIS A 66 -22.63 -11.09 -18.91
N GLY A 67 -21.34 -11.43 -18.78
CA GLY A 67 -20.23 -10.60 -19.22
C GLY A 67 -19.93 -9.40 -18.32
N GLN A 68 -20.42 -9.40 -17.08
CA GLN A 68 -20.14 -8.35 -16.09
C GLN A 68 -19.01 -8.78 -15.15
N TRP A 69 -18.10 -7.85 -14.87
CA TRP A 69 -17.06 -8.05 -13.86
C TRP A 69 -17.60 -7.72 -12.48
N GLN A 70 -17.61 -8.71 -11.60
CA GLN A 70 -18.01 -8.55 -10.20
C GLN A 70 -16.82 -8.78 -9.29
N GLN A 71 -16.63 -7.91 -8.31
CA GLN A 71 -15.62 -8.14 -7.28
C GLN A 71 -16.11 -9.28 -6.37
N ILE A 72 -15.26 -10.26 -6.16
CA ILE A 72 -15.54 -11.42 -5.32
C ILE A 72 -14.58 -11.49 -4.16
N GLU A 73 -15.05 -12.11 -3.08
CA GLU A 73 -14.23 -12.34 -1.90
C GLU A 73 -13.21 -13.45 -2.19
N PRO A 74 -11.93 -13.28 -1.81
CA PRO A 74 -10.94 -14.30 -2.03
C PRO A 74 -11.21 -15.56 -1.21
N PRO A 75 -10.88 -16.76 -1.74
CA PRO A 75 -10.97 -18.02 -1.01
C PRO A 75 -10.26 -17.94 0.33
N ARG A 76 -10.84 -18.56 1.37
CA ARG A 76 -10.34 -18.46 2.75
C ARG A 76 -8.91 -18.96 2.86
N THR A 77 -8.57 -20.01 2.12
CA THR A 77 -7.23 -20.60 2.03
C THR A 77 -6.18 -19.66 1.42
N LEU A 78 -6.61 -18.66 0.63
CA LEU A 78 -5.73 -17.75 -0.10
C LEU A 78 -5.68 -16.34 0.48
N ARG A 79 -6.43 -16.04 1.56
CA ARG A 79 -6.45 -14.71 2.19
C ARG A 79 -5.05 -14.23 2.59
N HIS A 80 -4.27 -15.10 3.23
CA HIS A 80 -2.90 -14.76 3.63
C HIS A 80 -1.98 -14.44 2.44
N VAL A 81 -2.21 -15.07 1.28
CA VAL A 81 -1.47 -14.79 0.04
C VAL A 81 -1.86 -13.42 -0.52
N SER A 82 -3.15 -13.08 -0.48
CA SER A 82 -3.65 -11.74 -0.84
C SER A 82 -3.00 -10.66 0.02
N ASP A 83 -2.88 -10.88 1.33
CA ASP A 83 -2.24 -9.93 2.24
C ASP A 83 -0.76 -9.76 1.91
N ALA A 84 -0.04 -10.87 1.68
CA ALA A 84 1.37 -10.81 1.29
C ALA A 84 1.59 -10.07 -0.04
N LEU A 85 0.68 -10.21 -1.00
CA LEU A 85 0.72 -9.51 -2.28
C LEU A 85 0.55 -8.00 -2.16
N THR A 86 -0.10 -7.50 -1.11
CA THR A 86 -0.16 -6.05 -0.86
C THR A 86 1.22 -5.47 -0.51
N LEU A 87 2.11 -6.29 0.03
CA LEU A 87 3.45 -5.88 0.43
C LEU A 87 4.44 -5.94 -0.74
N HIS A 88 4.39 -7.05 -1.48
CA HIS A 88 5.31 -7.35 -2.58
C HIS A 88 4.53 -7.69 -3.86
N PRO A 89 3.89 -6.70 -4.50
CA PRO A 89 3.14 -6.93 -5.72
C PRO A 89 4.11 -7.24 -6.86
N SER A 90 3.88 -8.36 -7.55
CA SER A 90 4.56 -8.66 -8.81
C SER A 90 3.58 -9.34 -9.76
N ARG A 91 3.75 -9.12 -11.06
CA ARG A 91 2.88 -9.72 -12.09
C ARG A 91 2.86 -11.25 -12.02
N THR A 92 4.00 -11.87 -11.71
CA THR A 92 4.11 -13.33 -11.54
C THR A 92 3.38 -13.80 -10.29
N ALA A 93 3.50 -13.09 -9.17
CA ALA A 93 2.81 -13.46 -7.94
C ALA A 93 1.28 -13.25 -8.03
N LEU A 94 0.83 -12.18 -8.71
CA LEU A 94 -0.58 -11.93 -8.99
C LEU A 94 -1.17 -13.02 -9.90
N ARG A 95 -0.42 -13.44 -10.93
CA ARG A 95 -0.80 -14.56 -11.80
C ARG A 95 -0.95 -15.85 -11.00
N ALA A 96 0.07 -16.24 -10.23
CA ALA A 96 0.04 -17.47 -9.43
C ALA A 96 -1.11 -17.47 -8.41
N TYR A 97 -1.37 -16.33 -7.77
CA TYR A 97 -2.50 -16.17 -6.86
C TYR A 97 -3.85 -16.33 -7.57
N GLY A 98 -4.02 -15.71 -8.73
CA GLY A 98 -5.25 -15.86 -9.49
C GLY A 98 -5.43 -17.27 -10.05
N GLU A 99 -4.37 -17.96 -10.45
CA GLU A 99 -4.42 -19.37 -10.88
C GLU A 99 -4.86 -20.27 -9.71
N ALA A 100 -4.28 -20.06 -8.53
CA ALA A 100 -4.69 -20.76 -7.31
C ALA A 100 -6.16 -20.48 -6.95
N ALA A 101 -6.61 -19.24 -7.10
CA ALA A 101 -7.99 -18.85 -6.83
C ALA A 101 -8.96 -19.47 -7.85
N ALA A 102 -8.64 -19.44 -9.15
CA ALA A 102 -9.43 -20.04 -10.22
C ALA A 102 -9.64 -21.55 -10.03
N CYS A 103 -8.62 -22.24 -9.51
CA CYS A 103 -8.66 -23.68 -9.26
C CYS A 103 -9.30 -24.06 -7.92
N SER A 104 -9.55 -23.09 -7.03
CA SER A 104 -10.09 -23.38 -5.70
C SER A 104 -11.54 -23.90 -5.76
N ALA A 105 -11.85 -24.88 -4.91
CA ALA A 105 -13.20 -25.43 -4.82
C ALA A 105 -14.21 -24.41 -4.26
N GLU A 106 -13.78 -23.55 -3.34
CA GLU A 106 -14.60 -22.50 -2.73
C GLU A 106 -15.14 -21.53 -3.78
N LEU A 107 -14.26 -21.06 -4.68
CA LEU A 107 -14.63 -20.09 -5.72
C LEU A 107 -15.59 -20.71 -6.73
N ARG A 108 -15.36 -21.98 -7.12
CA ARG A 108 -16.22 -22.69 -8.06
C ARG A 108 -17.61 -23.01 -7.50
N GLN A 109 -17.70 -23.23 -6.18
CA GLN A 109 -18.99 -23.39 -5.50
C GLN A 109 -19.76 -22.07 -5.38
N ALA A 110 -19.05 -20.96 -5.15
CA ALA A 110 -19.66 -19.65 -5.04
C ALA A 110 -20.09 -19.09 -6.41
N GLN A 111 -19.28 -19.29 -7.44
CA GLN A 111 -19.44 -18.75 -8.79
C GLN A 111 -19.51 -19.90 -9.80
N SER A 112 -20.70 -20.46 -9.98
CA SER A 112 -20.96 -21.58 -10.89
C SER A 112 -20.87 -21.22 -12.38
N ASP A 113 -20.93 -19.92 -12.71
CA ASP A 113 -20.95 -19.36 -14.07
C ASP A 113 -19.67 -18.59 -14.42
N LEU A 114 -18.56 -18.90 -13.75
CA LEU A 114 -17.28 -18.22 -13.93
C LEU A 114 -16.73 -18.39 -15.35
N THR A 115 -16.69 -17.29 -16.11
CA THR A 115 -16.16 -17.27 -17.49
C THR A 115 -14.70 -16.85 -17.55
N ALA A 116 -14.28 -15.96 -16.65
CA ALA A 116 -12.90 -15.50 -16.53
C ALA A 116 -12.63 -14.94 -15.13
N LEU A 117 -11.36 -14.89 -14.73
CA LEU A 117 -10.92 -14.30 -13.48
C LEU A 117 -9.96 -13.14 -13.77
N LYS A 118 -9.97 -12.12 -12.92
CA LYS A 118 -9.05 -10.99 -13.00
C LYS A 118 -8.57 -10.63 -11.60
N VAL A 119 -7.27 -10.41 -11.46
CA VAL A 119 -6.63 -9.95 -10.24
C VAL A 119 -6.12 -8.54 -10.48
N ASP A 120 -6.66 -7.57 -9.75
CA ASP A 120 -6.27 -6.16 -9.82
C ASP A 120 -5.44 -5.80 -8.57
N TYR A 121 -4.25 -5.25 -8.78
CA TYR A 121 -3.49 -4.58 -7.73
C TYR A 121 -3.63 -3.06 -7.90
N ARG A 122 -4.12 -2.42 -6.84
CA ARG A 122 -4.38 -0.98 -6.83
C ARG A 122 -3.77 -0.33 -5.59
N GLU A 123 -3.40 0.93 -5.76
CA GLU A 123 -2.76 1.71 -4.71
C GLU A 123 -3.39 3.10 -4.65
N LEU A 124 -3.69 3.55 -3.43
CA LEU A 124 -4.09 4.91 -3.17
C LEU A 124 -2.92 5.82 -3.51
N THR A 125 -3.11 6.64 -4.53
CA THR A 125 -2.14 7.66 -4.95
C THR A 125 -2.78 9.03 -4.74
N PHE A 126 -2.01 9.98 -4.21
CA PHE A 126 -2.45 11.37 -4.13
C PHE A 126 -2.30 12.04 -5.50
N ASP A 127 -3.40 12.60 -5.99
CA ASP A 127 -3.43 13.45 -7.18
C ASP A 127 -3.19 14.91 -6.75
N PRO A 128 -2.02 15.50 -7.08
CA PRO A 128 -1.68 16.86 -6.68
C PRO A 128 -2.44 17.93 -7.47
N GLU A 129 -2.96 17.62 -8.66
CA GLU A 129 -3.72 18.60 -9.46
C GLU A 129 -5.14 18.76 -8.91
N ARG A 130 -5.73 17.65 -8.47
CA ARG A 130 -7.10 17.63 -7.93
C ARG A 130 -7.14 17.74 -6.42
N PHE A 131 -6.00 17.63 -5.74
CA PHE A 131 -5.90 17.53 -4.29
C PHE A 131 -6.81 16.42 -3.73
N THR A 132 -6.88 15.28 -4.43
CA THR A 132 -7.71 14.14 -4.04
C THR A 132 -6.91 12.85 -3.95
N VAL A 133 -7.39 11.90 -3.14
CA VAL A 133 -6.84 10.54 -3.10
C VAL A 133 -7.58 9.70 -4.13
N THR A 134 -6.85 9.10 -5.05
CA THR A 134 -7.40 8.25 -6.10
C THR A 134 -6.93 6.81 -5.93
N ASN A 135 -7.80 5.85 -6.26
CA ASN A 135 -7.47 4.43 -6.23
C ASN A 135 -6.97 4.00 -7.62
N THR A 136 -5.66 4.14 -7.83
CA THR A 136 -5.02 3.93 -9.12
C THR A 136 -4.74 2.44 -9.33
N LEU A 137 -5.17 1.91 -10.48
CA LEU A 137 -4.76 0.57 -10.92
C LEU A 137 -3.27 0.59 -11.27
N LYS A 138 -2.48 -0.27 -10.62
CA LYS A 138 -1.05 -0.38 -10.87
C LYS A 138 -0.72 -1.59 -11.74
N GLU A 139 -1.40 -2.71 -11.51
CA GLU A 139 -1.20 -3.96 -12.25
C GLU A 139 -2.52 -4.73 -12.35
N SER A 140 -2.73 -5.45 -13.45
CA SER A 140 -3.92 -6.28 -13.64
C SER A 140 -3.56 -7.53 -14.43
N VAL A 141 -4.02 -8.69 -13.94
CA VAL A 141 -3.81 -9.98 -14.60
C VAL A 141 -5.14 -10.64 -14.85
N ARG A 142 -5.44 -10.94 -16.12
CA ARG A 142 -6.59 -11.75 -16.53
C ARG A 142 -6.16 -13.20 -16.68
N LEU A 143 -7.02 -14.10 -16.24
CA LEU A 143 -6.81 -15.54 -16.23
C LEU A 143 -8.07 -16.24 -16.72
N ASP A 144 -7.86 -17.34 -17.42
CA ASP A 144 -8.93 -18.24 -17.80
C ASP A 144 -9.31 -19.12 -16.59
N PRO A 145 -10.58 -19.55 -16.50
CA PRO A 145 -11.01 -20.45 -15.43
C PRO A 145 -10.27 -21.78 -15.53
N CYS A 146 -10.00 -22.42 -14.40
CA CYS A 146 -9.38 -23.74 -14.41
C CYS A 146 -10.31 -24.75 -15.08
N PRO A 147 -9.77 -25.67 -15.90
CA PRO A 147 -10.54 -26.73 -16.55
C PRO A 147 -11.19 -27.70 -15.55
#